data_AF-A0A9E4F5A9-F1
#
_entry.id   AF-A0A9E4F5A9-F1
#
_cell.length_a   1.000
_cell.length_b   1.000
_cell.length_c   1.000
_cell.angle_alpha   90.00
_cell.angle_beta   90.00
_cell.angle_gamma   90.00
#
_symmetry.space_group_name_H-M   'P 1'
#
loop_
_entity.id
_entity.type
_entity.pdbx_description
1 polymer ?
#
loop_
_entity_poly.entity_id
_entity_poly.type
_entity_poly.pdbx_seq_one_letter_code
_entity_poly.pdbx_strand_id
1 'polypeptide(L)'
;MTCRIRLGLFLFLSLAATAGCGETAPEEAPRPAAISISPSSSILTALGETVEFTARVDDQYGEAFVGTVGWTSSDAAVITVSAGGVASAVANGAATLTASIGAVSATVPVEVAQAAAALVVVSGGGQEGVAGNPLPEIVQVRVDDPGGSPAADVVVDFTAVSGHGTAEPSTVITGGDGLVATTWTLGEVVGIQTLTAQAGVASIDVRAAVGEVPPPADSAIYGVSFVATWSSRTHPNGFPSGAHFSPLIGATHNGGVRFWANGDTATDGIEDMAETGATGQLASEIRARIPGDALAVVTGPGIGSPGTGTISNLVVTKDHPLVTLVTMIAPSPDWFVGVSGLSLRDEFAQWREELEVILYPYDAGTDDGTVYTSANANTSPRAPIRNLRGTAPFSDAPIGTFTFKRQGAGRE
;
A
#
# COMPACT_ATOMS: atom_id res chain seq x y z
N MET A 1 52.24 -13.91 -100.75
CA MET A 1 53.30 -13.19 -101.49
C MET A 1 52.68 -12.55 -102.73
N THR A 2 52.28 -11.29 -102.62
CA THR A 2 51.81 -10.35 -103.68
C THR A 2 51.50 -9.05 -102.91
N CYS A 3 52.37 -8.04 -102.86
CA CYS A 3 52.66 -6.98 -103.82
C CYS A 3 51.56 -5.90 -103.95
N ARG A 4 52.01 -4.63 -103.78
CA ARG A 4 51.50 -3.32 -104.28
C ARG A 4 50.82 -2.40 -103.23
N ILE A 5 51.46 -1.31 -102.76
CA ILE A 5 51.78 0.02 -103.40
C ILE A 5 50.49 0.88 -103.48
N ARG A 6 50.36 2.15 -103.07
CA ARG A 6 51.12 3.44 -103.17
C ARG A 6 50.48 4.43 -102.16
N LEU A 7 51.20 5.22 -101.35
CA LEU A 7 51.85 6.51 -101.62
C LEU A 7 50.91 7.73 -101.79
N GLY A 8 51.07 8.72 -100.91
CA GLY A 8 50.69 10.14 -101.08
C GLY A 8 50.48 10.79 -99.70
N LEU A 9 50.90 12.01 -99.37
CA LEU A 9 51.76 13.05 -99.94
C LEU A 9 51.75 14.16 -98.86
N PHE A 10 52.89 14.80 -98.55
CA PHE A 10 53.05 16.07 -97.81
C PHE A 10 52.49 16.12 -96.35
N LEU A 11 53.19 16.66 -95.36
CA LEU A 11 53.79 18.01 -95.30
C LEU A 11 54.80 18.06 -94.13
N PHE A 12 56.01 18.56 -94.36
CA PHE A 12 56.98 18.89 -93.30
C PHE A 12 56.54 20.17 -92.59
N LEU A 13 56.20 20.10 -91.30
CA LEU A 13 56.18 21.24 -90.39
C LEU A 13 57.03 20.89 -89.18
N SER A 14 58.25 21.43 -89.15
CA SER A 14 59.16 21.38 -88.02
C SER A 14 58.60 22.20 -86.86
N LEU A 15 58.04 21.53 -85.86
CA LEU A 15 57.74 22.13 -84.56
C LEU A 15 58.73 21.56 -83.55
N ALA A 16 59.58 22.44 -83.01
CA ALA A 16 60.56 22.11 -81.99
C ALA A 16 59.83 21.57 -80.75
N ALA A 17 59.93 20.26 -80.50
CA ALA A 17 59.59 19.68 -79.21
C ALA A 17 60.72 20.04 -78.23
N THR A 18 60.58 21.17 -77.54
CA THR A 18 61.27 21.36 -76.27
C THR A 18 60.75 20.27 -75.34
N ALA A 19 61.55 19.24 -75.10
CA ALA A 19 61.39 18.36 -73.96
C ALA A 19 61.62 19.23 -72.71
N GLY A 20 60.56 19.89 -72.25
CA GLY A 20 60.51 20.38 -70.89
C GLY A 20 60.55 19.15 -69.99
N CYS A 21 61.70 18.88 -69.40
CA CYS A 21 61.74 18.17 -68.12
C CYS A 21 60.84 18.98 -67.18
N GLY A 22 59.59 18.54 -67.01
CA GLY A 22 58.84 18.92 -65.83
C GLY A 22 59.57 18.28 -64.67
N GLU A 23 60.47 19.02 -64.02
CA GLU A 23 60.86 18.73 -62.64
C GLU A 23 59.58 18.72 -61.82
N THR A 24 59.01 17.53 -61.65
CA THR A 24 58.03 17.29 -60.60
C THR A 24 58.71 17.68 -59.30
N ALA A 25 58.23 18.74 -58.66
CA ALA A 25 58.66 19.11 -57.32
C ALA A 25 58.70 17.83 -56.45
N PRO A 26 59.72 17.65 -55.59
CA PRO A 26 59.80 16.46 -54.76
C PRO A 26 58.50 16.33 -53.96
N GLU A 27 57.88 15.16 -54.04
CA GLU A 27 56.67 14.82 -53.28
C GLU A 27 56.95 15.09 -51.80
N GLU A 28 56.12 15.92 -51.18
CA GLU A 28 56.29 16.30 -49.78
C GLU A 28 56.05 15.06 -48.91
N ALA A 29 56.91 14.82 -47.91
CA ALA A 29 56.77 13.66 -47.04
C ALA A 29 55.38 13.62 -46.38
N PRO A 30 54.75 12.44 -46.21
CA PRO A 30 53.46 12.32 -45.57
C PRO A 30 53.56 12.85 -44.13
N ARG A 31 52.65 13.76 -43.77
CA ARG A 31 52.50 14.34 -42.45
C ARG A 31 51.07 14.17 -41.98
N PRO A 32 50.80 14.06 -40.67
CA PRO A 32 49.43 14.05 -40.17
C PRO A 32 48.69 15.31 -40.65
N ALA A 33 47.47 15.14 -41.16
CA ALA A 33 46.62 16.24 -41.61
C ALA A 33 45.22 16.22 -40.99
N ALA A 34 44.65 15.05 -40.72
CA ALA A 34 43.35 14.91 -40.09
C ALA A 34 43.33 13.75 -39.07
N ILE A 35 42.53 13.89 -38.01
CA ILE A 35 42.19 12.82 -37.07
C ILE A 35 40.68 12.64 -37.07
N SER A 36 40.23 11.40 -37.15
CA SER A 36 38.84 11.01 -36.90
C SER A 36 38.77 10.08 -35.70
N ILE A 37 37.78 10.29 -34.82
CA ILE A 37 37.58 9.51 -33.59
C ILE A 37 36.29 8.70 -33.72
N SER A 38 36.34 7.42 -33.36
CA SER A 38 35.17 6.53 -33.28
C SER A 38 35.12 5.80 -31.93
N PRO A 39 33.98 5.80 -31.23
CA PRO A 39 32.73 6.50 -31.56
C PRO A 39 32.86 8.04 -31.47
N SER A 40 31.92 8.78 -32.06
CA SER A 40 31.94 10.26 -32.07
C SER A 40 31.34 10.92 -30.83
N SER A 41 30.79 10.13 -29.91
CA SER A 41 30.34 10.50 -28.56
C SER A 41 30.08 9.23 -27.73
N SER A 42 29.96 9.36 -26.41
CA SER A 42 29.52 8.27 -25.54
C SER A 42 28.86 8.81 -24.27
N ILE A 43 27.92 8.03 -23.72
CA ILE A 43 27.32 8.26 -22.40
C ILE A 43 27.58 7.01 -21.57
N LEU A 44 28.23 7.18 -20.43
CA LEU A 44 28.50 6.13 -19.45
C LEU A 44 27.50 6.26 -18.30
N THR A 45 26.94 5.15 -17.87
CA THR A 45 25.83 5.07 -16.92
C THR A 45 26.22 4.45 -15.57
N ALA A 46 27.48 4.04 -15.41
CA ALA A 46 28.03 3.57 -14.15
C ALA A 46 29.44 4.12 -13.89
N LEU A 47 29.79 4.29 -12.63
CA LEU A 47 31.18 4.60 -12.26
C LEU A 47 32.10 3.41 -12.53
N GLY A 48 33.30 3.68 -13.02
CA GLY A 48 34.23 2.66 -13.48
C GLY A 48 33.87 2.03 -14.83
N GLU A 49 32.73 2.37 -15.45
CA GLU A 49 32.41 1.97 -16.82
C GLU A 49 33.49 2.50 -17.77
N THR A 50 33.83 1.69 -18.78
CA THR A 50 34.86 2.03 -19.76
C THR A 50 34.34 1.93 -21.18
N VAL A 51 34.82 2.82 -22.03
CA VAL A 51 34.59 2.78 -23.48
C VAL A 51 35.91 2.97 -24.21
N GLU A 52 36.11 2.22 -25.28
CA GLU A 52 37.29 2.34 -26.13
C GLU A 52 37.02 3.33 -27.27
N PHE A 53 37.89 4.33 -27.40
CA PHE A 53 37.92 5.24 -28.54
C PHE A 53 39.11 4.92 -29.44
N THR A 54 38.84 4.81 -30.73
CA THR A 54 39.85 4.63 -31.77
C THR A 54 40.05 5.92 -32.55
N ALA A 55 41.31 6.29 -32.78
CA ALA A 55 41.67 7.44 -33.62
C ALA A 55 42.29 6.96 -34.93
N ARG A 56 41.73 7.37 -36.07
CA ARG A 56 42.32 7.19 -37.40
C ARG A 56 42.93 8.51 -37.85
N VAL A 57 44.22 8.46 -38.18
CA VAL A 57 44.97 9.61 -38.69
C VAL A 57 45.12 9.47 -40.20
N ASP A 58 44.79 10.54 -40.93
CA ASP A 58 45.03 10.64 -42.37
C ASP A 58 46.10 11.70 -42.64
N ASP A 59 46.90 11.47 -43.68
CA ASP A 59 47.90 12.42 -44.16
C ASP A 59 47.31 13.50 -45.08
N GLN A 60 48.14 14.41 -45.58
CA GLN A 60 47.71 15.50 -46.47
C GLN A 60 47.11 15.04 -47.80
N TYR A 61 47.29 13.76 -48.15
CA TYR A 61 46.78 13.13 -49.37
C TYR A 61 45.51 12.31 -49.10
N GLY A 62 45.08 12.20 -47.85
CA GLY A 62 43.90 11.43 -47.43
C GLY A 62 44.18 9.95 -47.18
N GLU A 63 45.45 9.55 -47.20
CA GLU A 63 45.89 8.18 -46.95
C GLU A 63 46.16 7.95 -45.46
N ALA A 64 46.08 6.69 -45.01
CA ALA A 64 46.26 6.38 -43.60
C ALA A 64 47.70 6.67 -43.13
N PHE A 65 47.83 7.49 -42.08
CA PHE A 65 49.10 7.84 -41.48
C PHE A 65 49.36 7.00 -40.22
N VAL A 66 50.53 6.37 -40.12
CA VAL A 66 50.92 5.59 -38.93
C VAL A 66 51.70 6.48 -37.96
N GLY A 67 51.15 6.68 -36.77
CA GLY A 67 51.83 7.39 -35.70
C GLY A 67 51.16 7.14 -34.35
N THR A 68 51.84 7.51 -33.26
CA THR A 68 51.30 7.41 -31.91
C THR A 68 50.41 8.62 -31.61
N VAL A 69 49.13 8.36 -31.35
CA VAL A 69 48.17 9.38 -30.95
C VAL A 69 48.25 9.58 -29.44
N GLY A 70 48.37 10.83 -28.99
CA GLY A 70 48.26 11.22 -27.58
C GLY A 70 46.81 11.52 -27.20
N TRP A 71 46.41 11.07 -26.02
CA TRP A 71 45.06 11.28 -25.47
C TRP A 71 45.09 12.14 -24.21
N THR A 72 44.15 13.05 -24.08
CA THR A 72 43.95 13.87 -22.87
C THR A 72 42.46 14.05 -22.59
N SER A 73 42.10 14.32 -21.33
CA SER A 73 40.75 14.67 -20.91
C SER A 73 40.71 16.13 -20.45
N SER A 74 39.64 16.84 -20.76
CA SER A 74 39.39 18.19 -20.24
C SER A 74 39.13 18.20 -18.73
N ASP A 75 38.63 17.09 -18.18
CA ASP A 75 38.36 16.92 -16.74
C ASP A 75 38.59 15.47 -16.32
N ALA A 76 39.75 15.22 -15.70
CA ALA A 76 40.13 13.91 -15.21
C ALA A 76 39.38 13.48 -13.93
N ALA A 77 38.68 14.40 -13.25
CA ALA A 77 37.83 14.06 -12.12
C ALA A 77 36.48 13.46 -12.58
N VAL A 78 36.10 13.67 -13.85
CA VAL A 78 34.88 13.12 -14.47
C VAL A 78 35.21 11.90 -15.34
N ILE A 79 36.17 12.03 -16.26
CA ILE A 79 36.63 10.96 -17.16
C ILE A 79 38.15 10.93 -17.23
N THR A 80 38.74 9.76 -17.01
CA THR A 80 40.14 9.49 -17.35
C THR A 80 40.25 8.82 -18.72
N VAL A 81 41.40 8.94 -19.38
CA VAL A 81 41.67 8.24 -20.66
C VAL A 81 43.08 7.67 -20.66
N SER A 82 43.23 6.41 -21.06
CA SER A 82 44.52 5.74 -21.18
C SER A 82 45.27 6.15 -22.45
N ALA A 83 46.56 5.84 -22.54
CA ALA A 83 47.34 6.05 -23.77
C ALA A 83 46.79 5.26 -24.98
N GLY A 84 46.03 4.19 -24.74
CA GLY A 84 45.36 3.40 -25.78
C GLY A 84 43.99 3.93 -26.20
N GLY A 85 43.52 5.05 -25.65
CA GLY A 85 42.19 5.59 -25.96
C GLY A 85 41.03 4.96 -25.18
N VAL A 86 41.32 4.20 -24.13
CA VAL A 86 40.27 3.66 -23.24
C VAL A 86 39.90 4.71 -22.21
N ALA A 87 38.68 5.21 -22.29
CA ALA A 87 38.10 6.16 -21.34
C ALA A 87 37.44 5.41 -20.17
N SER A 88 37.51 5.98 -18.96
CA SER A 88 36.91 5.41 -17.74
C SER A 88 36.19 6.46 -16.90
N ALA A 89 34.97 6.15 -16.48
CA ALA A 89 34.11 7.00 -15.66
C ALA A 89 34.60 7.12 -14.21
N VAL A 90 34.70 8.36 -13.71
CA VAL A 90 35.15 8.68 -12.34
C VAL A 90 34.08 9.39 -11.53
N ALA A 91 33.33 10.31 -12.13
CA ALA A 91 32.21 11.02 -11.49
C ALA A 91 31.19 11.47 -12.53
N ASN A 92 29.95 11.73 -12.12
CA ASN A 92 28.93 12.34 -12.98
C ASN A 92 29.41 13.68 -13.56
N GLY A 93 29.08 13.95 -14.82
CA GLY A 93 29.42 15.19 -15.51
C GLY A 93 29.79 14.98 -16.97
N ALA A 94 30.21 16.05 -17.64
CA ALA A 94 30.65 16.00 -19.03
C ALA A 94 32.14 16.36 -19.15
N ALA A 95 32.87 15.59 -19.95
CA ALA A 95 34.26 15.85 -20.30
C ALA A 95 34.46 15.72 -21.82
N THR A 96 35.48 16.40 -22.34
CA THR A 96 35.90 16.27 -23.75
C THR A 96 37.24 15.58 -23.80
N LEU A 97 37.34 14.47 -24.52
CA LEU A 97 38.62 13.82 -24.81
C LEU A 97 39.23 14.40 -26.06
N THR A 98 40.54 14.63 -26.04
CA THR A 98 41.31 15.15 -27.18
C THR A 98 42.33 14.12 -27.63
N ALA A 99 42.22 13.68 -28.88
CA ALA A 99 43.23 12.91 -29.59
C ALA A 99 44.15 13.87 -30.35
N SER A 100 45.47 13.70 -30.27
CA SER A 100 46.43 14.60 -30.92
C SER A 100 47.65 13.87 -31.47
N ILE A 101 48.16 14.37 -32.60
CA ILE A 101 49.46 13.98 -33.15
C ILE A 101 50.13 15.21 -33.79
N GLY A 102 51.26 15.64 -33.23
CA GLY A 102 51.88 16.92 -33.61
C GLY A 102 50.94 18.10 -33.36
N ALA A 103 50.64 18.88 -34.41
CA ALA A 103 49.73 20.02 -34.35
C ALA A 103 48.27 19.68 -34.74
N VAL A 104 47.99 18.44 -35.14
CA VAL A 104 46.64 18.00 -35.52
C VAL A 104 45.96 17.40 -34.30
N SER A 105 44.69 17.79 -34.08
CA SER A 105 43.88 17.26 -32.98
C SER A 105 42.42 17.07 -33.40
N ALA A 106 41.75 16.11 -32.75
CA ALA A 106 40.31 15.95 -32.80
C ALA A 106 39.77 15.77 -31.37
N THR A 107 38.50 16.12 -31.16
CA THR A 107 37.85 16.05 -29.85
C THR A 107 36.60 15.19 -29.91
N VAL A 108 36.29 14.50 -28.81
CA VAL A 108 35.06 13.72 -28.63
C VAL A 108 34.43 14.02 -27.28
N PRO A 109 33.13 14.37 -27.22
CA PRO A 109 32.43 14.56 -25.95
C PRO A 109 32.07 13.21 -25.31
N VAL A 110 32.22 13.14 -23.99
CA VAL A 110 31.84 12.00 -23.17
C VAL A 110 31.06 12.51 -21.96
N GLU A 111 29.91 11.92 -21.70
CA GLU A 111 29.08 12.22 -20.52
C GLU A 111 29.06 11.01 -19.58
N VAL A 112 29.12 11.27 -18.27
CA VAL A 112 28.84 10.31 -17.22
C VAL A 112 27.56 10.75 -16.54
N ALA A 113 26.53 9.94 -16.64
CA ALA A 113 25.25 10.16 -15.99
C ALA A 113 24.78 8.82 -15.41
N GLN A 114 25.10 8.58 -14.14
CA GLN A 114 24.72 7.35 -13.45
C GLN A 114 23.22 7.07 -13.60
N ALA A 115 22.87 5.85 -14.02
CA ALA A 115 21.49 5.40 -14.12
C ALA A 115 21.14 4.51 -12.93
N ALA A 116 19.89 4.54 -12.48
CA ALA A 116 19.42 3.59 -11.47
C ALA A 116 19.32 2.18 -12.07
N ALA A 117 19.99 1.20 -11.45
CA ALA A 117 19.88 -0.21 -11.83
C ALA A 117 19.22 -1.05 -10.72
N ALA A 118 19.50 -0.74 -9.45
CA ALA A 118 18.93 -1.44 -8.31
C ALA A 118 18.61 -0.47 -7.17
N LEU A 119 17.59 -0.81 -6.37
CA LEU A 119 17.29 -0.15 -5.11
C LEU A 119 17.40 -1.16 -3.97
N VAL A 120 17.89 -0.71 -2.82
CA VAL A 120 18.05 -1.52 -1.61
C VAL A 120 17.46 -0.77 -0.42
N VAL A 121 16.55 -1.42 0.32
CA VAL A 121 16.06 -0.87 1.59
C VAL A 121 17.17 -0.93 2.62
N VAL A 122 17.56 0.22 3.16
CA VAL A 122 18.61 0.35 4.16
C VAL A 122 18.01 0.33 5.57
N SER A 123 16.87 1.01 5.77
CA SER A 123 16.15 1.06 7.04
C SER A 123 14.66 1.39 6.87
N GLY A 124 13.90 1.22 7.95
CA GLY A 124 12.47 1.57 8.00
C GLY A 124 11.51 0.57 7.35
N GLY A 125 12.00 -0.59 6.88
CA GLY A 125 11.16 -1.69 6.38
C GLY A 125 10.69 -2.63 7.50
N GLY A 126 9.52 -3.24 7.31
CA GLY A 126 8.95 -4.27 8.21
C GLY A 126 8.43 -3.75 9.54
N GLN A 127 8.21 -2.45 9.68
CA GLN A 127 7.76 -1.83 10.93
C GLN A 127 6.27 -2.08 11.19
N GLU A 128 5.88 -1.96 12.46
CA GLU A 128 4.49 -1.81 12.88
C GLU A 128 4.25 -0.38 13.37
N GLY A 129 3.11 0.21 13.05
CA GLY A 129 2.75 1.56 13.45
C GLY A 129 1.26 1.75 13.67
N VAL A 130 0.89 2.94 14.12
CA VAL A 130 -0.51 3.35 14.33
C VAL A 130 -1.03 4.02 13.07
N ALA A 131 -2.26 3.70 12.68
CA ALA A 131 -2.96 4.40 11.59
C ALA A 131 -2.88 5.92 11.74
N GLY A 132 -2.58 6.62 10.65
CA GLY A 132 -2.48 8.09 10.60
C GLY A 132 -1.21 8.69 11.21
N ASN A 133 -0.28 7.88 11.72
CA ASN A 133 0.96 8.35 12.35
C ASN A 133 2.21 8.01 11.50
N PRO A 134 3.27 8.83 11.57
CA PRO A 134 4.56 8.50 10.97
C PRO A 134 5.17 7.25 11.63
N LEU A 135 5.84 6.44 10.84
CA LEU A 135 6.63 5.32 11.34
C LEU A 135 7.77 5.82 12.26
N PRO A 136 8.11 5.08 13.33
CA PRO A 136 9.18 5.46 14.25
C PRO A 136 10.56 5.55 13.60
N GLU A 137 10.86 4.64 12.68
CA GLU A 137 12.08 4.66 11.88
C GLU A 137 11.75 5.18 10.47
N ILE A 138 12.53 6.14 9.99
CA ILE A 138 12.38 6.66 8.63
C ILE A 138 12.72 5.59 7.60
N VAL A 139 12.06 5.63 6.44
CA VAL A 139 12.39 4.74 5.34
C VAL A 139 13.61 5.29 4.63
N GLN A 140 14.70 4.52 4.59
CA GLN A 140 15.90 4.85 3.81
C GLN A 140 16.13 3.81 2.74
N VAL A 141 16.43 4.28 1.52
CA VAL A 141 16.73 3.44 0.35
C VAL A 141 18.03 3.90 -0.28
N ARG A 142 18.86 2.95 -0.70
CA ARG A 142 20.06 3.19 -1.52
C ARG A 142 19.77 2.86 -2.97
N VAL A 143 20.20 3.72 -3.88
CA VAL A 143 20.19 3.47 -5.34
C VAL A 143 21.60 3.08 -5.77
N ASP A 144 21.71 1.95 -6.47
CA ASP A 144 22.96 1.46 -7.05
C ASP A 144 22.88 1.53 -8.59
N ASP A 145 24.00 1.87 -9.23
CA ASP A 145 24.18 1.94 -10.68
C ASP A 145 24.42 0.55 -11.30
N PRO A 146 24.48 0.40 -12.64
CA PRO A 146 24.74 -0.89 -13.29
C PRO A 146 26.07 -1.56 -12.89
N GLY A 147 27.04 -0.78 -12.41
CA GLY A 147 28.31 -1.26 -11.87
C GLY A 147 28.25 -1.69 -10.41
N GLY A 148 27.11 -1.50 -9.73
CA GLY A 148 26.91 -1.78 -8.31
C GLY A 148 27.44 -0.70 -7.36
N SER A 149 27.84 0.46 -7.89
CA SER A 149 28.25 1.61 -7.07
C SER A 149 27.04 2.47 -6.71
N PRO A 150 27.05 3.21 -5.59
CA PRO A 150 25.96 4.13 -5.27
C PRO A 150 25.78 5.18 -6.37
N ALA A 151 24.54 5.38 -6.81
CA ALA A 151 24.19 6.28 -7.91
C ALA A 151 23.84 7.68 -7.39
N ALA A 152 24.63 8.69 -7.77
CA ALA A 152 24.37 10.09 -7.46
C ALA A 152 23.45 10.75 -8.50
N ASP A 153 22.79 11.84 -8.11
CA ASP A 153 21.93 12.68 -8.96
C ASP A 153 20.72 11.96 -9.57
N VAL A 154 20.27 10.87 -8.94
CA VAL A 154 19.10 10.10 -9.35
C VAL A 154 17.86 10.58 -8.58
N VAL A 155 16.79 10.88 -9.31
CA VAL A 155 15.47 11.19 -8.72
C VAL A 155 14.80 9.90 -8.25
N VAL A 156 14.33 9.89 -7.00
CA VAL A 156 13.56 8.81 -6.39
C VAL A 156 12.20 9.34 -5.94
N ASP A 157 11.14 8.73 -6.44
CA ASP A 157 9.76 9.00 -6.04
C ASP A 157 9.26 7.94 -5.06
N PHE A 158 8.67 8.38 -3.95
CA PHE A 158 8.02 7.56 -2.94
C PHE A 158 6.50 7.67 -3.07
N THR A 159 5.83 6.55 -3.31
CA THR A 159 4.37 6.48 -3.47
C THR A 159 3.77 5.44 -2.53
N ALA A 160 2.82 5.85 -1.68
CA ALA A 160 2.03 4.90 -0.90
C ALA A 160 0.99 4.25 -1.81
N VAL A 161 1.17 2.95 -2.12
CA VAL A 161 0.33 2.22 -3.08
C VAL A 161 -0.79 1.43 -2.41
N SER A 162 -0.76 1.30 -1.09
CA SER A 162 -1.85 0.73 -0.30
C SER A 162 -2.01 1.43 1.05
N GLY A 163 -3.20 1.33 1.62
CA GLY A 163 -3.51 1.82 2.96
C GLY A 163 -3.85 3.29 3.10
N HIS A 164 -3.70 4.10 2.03
CA HIS A 164 -3.95 5.55 2.00
C HIS A 164 -2.97 6.37 2.86
N GLY A 165 -1.76 5.86 3.06
CA GLY A 165 -0.68 6.59 3.72
C GLY A 165 -0.06 7.67 2.85
N THR A 166 0.95 8.36 3.39
CA THR A 166 1.69 9.42 2.68
C THR A 166 3.19 9.32 2.97
N ALA A 167 4.03 9.74 2.03
CA ALA A 167 5.47 9.88 2.22
C ALA A 167 5.87 11.35 2.10
N GLU A 168 6.68 11.84 3.04
CA GLU A 168 7.19 13.22 3.03
C GLU A 168 8.68 13.26 3.41
N PRO A 169 9.56 13.77 2.51
CA PRO A 169 9.27 14.20 1.14
C PRO A 169 8.86 13.02 0.23
N SER A 170 7.99 13.28 -0.74
CA SER A 170 7.57 12.26 -1.72
C SER A 170 8.55 12.09 -2.88
N THR A 171 9.48 13.03 -3.08
CA THR A 171 10.50 12.98 -4.13
C THR A 171 11.83 13.48 -3.57
N VAL A 172 12.91 12.73 -3.79
CA VAL A 172 14.25 13.04 -3.28
C VAL A 172 15.29 12.75 -4.37
N ILE A 173 16.38 13.51 -4.43
CA ILE A 173 17.51 13.25 -5.32
C ILE A 173 18.66 12.67 -4.50
N THR A 174 19.29 11.59 -4.99
CA THR A 174 20.42 10.95 -4.31
C THR A 174 21.66 11.83 -4.29
N GLY A 175 22.40 11.78 -3.16
CA GLY A 175 23.76 12.31 -3.07
C GLY A 175 24.81 11.29 -3.54
N GLY A 176 26.10 11.60 -3.30
CA GLY A 176 27.22 10.72 -3.66
C GLY A 176 27.25 9.36 -2.94
N ASP A 177 26.46 9.18 -1.88
CA ASP A 177 26.29 7.92 -1.16
C ASP A 177 25.12 7.07 -1.69
N GLY A 178 24.39 7.58 -2.69
CA GLY A 178 23.22 6.93 -3.29
C GLY A 178 22.02 6.83 -2.35
N LEU A 179 22.05 7.49 -1.18
CA LEU A 179 21.00 7.36 -0.17
C LEU A 179 19.90 8.41 -0.35
N VAL A 180 18.66 7.98 -0.16
CA VAL A 180 17.47 8.83 -0.02
C VAL A 180 16.65 8.37 1.18
N ALA A 181 15.94 9.30 1.80
CA ALA A 181 15.08 8.99 2.94
C ALA A 181 13.74 9.74 2.86
N THR A 182 12.70 9.13 3.42
CA THR A 182 11.38 9.73 3.57
C THR A 182 10.75 9.34 4.91
N THR A 183 9.90 10.21 5.44
CA THR A 183 9.02 9.87 6.55
C THR A 183 7.75 9.26 6.00
N TRP A 184 7.45 8.01 6.35
CA TRP A 184 6.23 7.34 5.93
C TRP A 184 5.16 7.39 7.02
N THR A 185 4.06 8.08 6.76
CA THR A 185 2.84 8.04 7.58
C THR A 185 1.92 6.94 7.08
N LEU A 186 1.59 5.98 7.97
CA LEU A 186 0.66 4.90 7.65
C LEU A 186 -0.76 5.44 7.47
N GLY A 187 -1.50 4.92 6.51
CA GLY A 187 -2.91 5.29 6.34
C GLY A 187 -3.84 4.45 7.20
N GLU A 188 -5.15 4.62 7.02
CA GLU A 188 -6.17 4.11 7.97
C GLU A 188 -6.48 2.62 7.85
N VAL A 189 -6.03 1.95 6.78
CA VAL A 189 -6.34 0.54 6.55
C VAL A 189 -5.47 -0.36 7.42
N VAL A 190 -6.11 -1.18 8.27
CA VAL A 190 -5.43 -2.19 9.10
C VAL A 190 -4.77 -3.27 8.24
N GLY A 191 -3.62 -3.77 8.69
CA GLY A 191 -2.84 -4.79 8.01
C GLY A 191 -1.61 -4.23 7.30
N ILE A 192 -1.03 -5.02 6.39
CA ILE A 192 0.19 -4.65 5.66
C ILE A 192 -0.13 -3.53 4.65
N GLN A 193 0.61 -2.45 4.75
CA GLN A 193 0.67 -1.36 3.79
C GLN A 193 2.00 -1.38 3.04
N THR A 194 2.01 -0.77 1.85
CA THR A 194 3.16 -0.76 0.94
C THR A 194 3.46 0.67 0.49
N LEU A 195 4.74 1.04 0.61
CA LEU A 195 5.33 2.24 0.02
C LEU A 195 6.30 1.79 -1.07
N THR A 196 6.11 2.26 -2.29
CA THR A 196 7.02 1.98 -3.41
C THR A 196 8.01 3.14 -3.56
N ALA A 197 9.30 2.84 -3.60
CA ALA A 197 10.35 3.74 -4.05
C ALA A 197 10.69 3.44 -5.52
N GLN A 198 10.67 4.44 -6.39
CA GLN A 198 10.90 4.31 -7.83
C GLN A 198 12.03 5.25 -8.27
N ALA A 199 13.02 4.71 -8.98
CA ALA A 199 14.11 5.47 -9.58
C ALA A 199 14.28 5.05 -11.05
N GLY A 200 13.84 5.89 -11.99
CA GLY A 200 13.83 5.51 -13.41
C GLY A 200 13.02 4.23 -13.65
N VAL A 201 13.69 3.16 -14.11
CA VAL A 201 13.06 1.83 -14.32
C VAL A 201 13.17 0.90 -13.12
N ALA A 202 14.00 1.21 -12.13
CA ALA A 202 14.21 0.38 -10.96
C ALA A 202 13.23 0.77 -9.85
N SER A 203 12.68 -0.23 -9.15
CA SER A 203 11.72 -0.01 -8.05
C SER A 203 11.89 -1.01 -6.93
N ILE A 204 11.50 -0.61 -5.72
CA ILE A 204 11.43 -1.49 -4.56
C ILE A 204 10.24 -1.14 -3.67
N ASP A 205 9.58 -2.18 -3.16
CA ASP A 205 8.50 -2.04 -2.19
C ASP A 205 9.05 -2.13 -0.76
N VAL A 206 8.72 -1.13 0.04
CA VAL A 206 8.89 -1.11 1.49
C VAL A 206 7.54 -1.43 2.12
N ARG A 207 7.51 -2.38 3.06
CA ARG A 207 6.29 -2.80 3.74
C ARG A 207 6.32 -2.40 5.20
N ALA A 208 5.17 -2.02 5.73
CA ALA A 208 4.94 -1.83 7.15
C ALA A 208 3.51 -2.26 7.46
N ALA A 209 3.17 -2.50 8.72
CA ALA A 209 1.83 -2.89 9.11
C ALA A 209 1.21 -1.83 10.02
N VAL A 210 -0.04 -1.48 9.75
CA VAL A 210 -0.91 -1.00 10.82
C VAL A 210 -1.31 -2.24 11.60
N GLY A 211 -0.77 -2.38 12.81
CA GLY A 211 -1.23 -3.41 13.73
C GLY A 211 -2.75 -3.25 13.93
N GLU A 212 -3.48 -4.36 14.14
CA GLU A 212 -4.82 -4.25 14.72
C GLU A 212 -4.68 -3.35 15.94
N VAL A 213 -5.37 -2.20 15.96
CA VAL A 213 -5.26 -1.23 17.05
C VAL A 213 -5.37 -2.02 18.35
N PRO A 214 -4.28 -2.17 19.14
CA PRO A 214 -4.39 -2.88 20.40
C PRO A 214 -5.47 -2.15 21.18
N PRO A 215 -6.47 -2.87 21.69
CA PRO A 215 -7.57 -2.21 22.36
C PRO A 215 -6.93 -1.43 23.53
N PRO A 216 -7.44 -0.22 23.87
CA PRO A 216 -6.77 0.70 24.79
C PRO A 216 -6.29 0.00 26.08
N ALA A 217 -5.23 0.47 26.74
CA ALA A 217 -4.89 -0.02 28.08
C ALA A 217 -6.16 -0.05 28.97
N ASP A 218 -6.34 -1.12 29.75
CA ASP A 218 -7.58 -1.42 30.50
C ASP A 218 -8.82 -1.85 29.67
N SER A 219 -8.64 -2.39 28.46
CA SER A 219 -9.72 -2.94 27.62
C SER A 219 -9.67 -4.46 27.45
N ALA A 220 -10.75 -5.03 26.94
CA ALA A 220 -10.84 -6.44 26.57
C ALA A 220 -11.67 -6.63 25.30
N ILE A 221 -11.35 -7.68 24.54
CA ILE A 221 -12.10 -8.12 23.37
C ILE A 221 -12.81 -9.42 23.71
N TYR A 222 -14.10 -9.47 23.40
CA TYR A 222 -14.95 -10.64 23.57
C TYR A 222 -15.50 -11.12 22.23
N GLY A 223 -15.48 -12.43 22.06
CA GLY A 223 -16.39 -13.12 21.16
C GLY A 223 -17.71 -13.36 21.88
N VAL A 224 -18.83 -13.12 21.19
CA VAL A 224 -20.18 -13.44 21.67
C VAL A 224 -20.75 -14.54 20.81
N SER A 225 -21.30 -15.58 21.44
CA SER A 225 -22.10 -16.61 20.79
C SER A 225 -23.53 -16.53 21.29
N PHE A 226 -24.51 -16.45 20.39
CA PHE A 226 -25.91 -16.64 20.69
C PHE A 226 -26.35 -18.02 20.23
N VAL A 227 -26.67 -18.90 21.17
CA VAL A 227 -27.23 -20.22 20.87
C VAL A 227 -28.73 -20.17 21.13
N ALA A 228 -29.53 -20.09 20.08
CA ALA A 228 -30.98 -20.11 20.15
C ALA A 228 -31.50 -21.55 20.31
N THR A 229 -32.29 -21.78 21.37
CA THR A 229 -32.90 -23.08 21.69
C THR A 229 -34.40 -23.09 21.48
N TRP A 230 -35.00 -21.98 21.04
CA TRP A 230 -36.42 -21.88 20.71
C TRP A 230 -36.78 -22.80 19.54
N SER A 231 -37.62 -23.79 19.82
CA SER A 231 -38.01 -24.81 18.85
C SER A 231 -39.38 -25.37 19.22
N SER A 232 -40.03 -26.08 18.30
CA SER A 232 -41.27 -26.81 18.58
C SER A 232 -41.13 -27.85 19.71
N ARG A 233 -39.90 -28.27 20.02
CA ARG A 233 -39.61 -29.19 21.13
C ARG A 233 -39.54 -28.47 22.48
N THR A 234 -38.90 -27.30 22.54
CA THR A 234 -38.71 -26.56 23.80
C THR A 234 -39.91 -25.67 24.13
N HIS A 235 -40.62 -25.20 23.10
CA HIS A 235 -41.76 -24.28 23.22
C HIS A 235 -42.91 -24.75 22.31
N PRO A 236 -43.56 -25.90 22.60
CA PRO A 236 -44.54 -26.51 21.69
C PRO A 236 -45.83 -25.70 21.50
N ASN A 237 -46.15 -24.81 22.43
CA ASN A 237 -47.41 -24.08 22.45
C ASN A 237 -47.43 -22.99 21.37
N GLY A 238 -48.03 -23.29 20.21
CA GLY A 238 -48.20 -22.33 19.12
C GLY A 238 -46.93 -22.02 18.35
N PHE A 239 -45.89 -22.87 18.43
CA PHE A 239 -44.61 -22.64 17.75
C PHE A 239 -44.81 -22.34 16.25
N PRO A 240 -44.33 -21.19 15.75
CA PRO A 240 -44.61 -20.75 14.39
C PRO A 240 -43.71 -21.45 13.36
N SER A 241 -44.17 -21.48 12.10
CA SER A 241 -43.29 -21.78 10.97
C SER A 241 -42.35 -20.60 10.70
N GLY A 242 -41.15 -20.88 10.19
CA GLY A 242 -40.17 -19.82 9.89
C GLY A 242 -39.61 -19.11 11.12
N ALA A 243 -39.66 -19.76 12.30
CA ALA A 243 -39.12 -19.22 13.54
C ALA A 243 -37.65 -18.79 13.39
N HIS A 244 -37.37 -17.52 13.68
CA HIS A 244 -36.05 -16.93 13.57
C HIS A 244 -35.87 -15.78 14.56
N PHE A 245 -34.67 -15.23 14.58
CA PHE A 245 -34.30 -14.04 15.31
C PHE A 245 -33.78 -12.98 14.34
N SER A 246 -34.15 -11.73 14.57
CA SER A 246 -33.65 -10.61 13.76
C SER A 246 -32.14 -10.42 13.98
N PRO A 247 -31.45 -9.61 13.14
CA PRO A 247 -30.07 -9.25 13.41
C PRO A 247 -29.86 -8.73 14.83
N LEU A 248 -28.82 -9.23 15.49
CA LEU A 248 -28.42 -8.74 16.82
C LEU A 248 -28.01 -7.27 16.72
N ILE A 249 -28.48 -6.46 17.66
CA ILE A 249 -28.13 -5.05 17.77
C ILE A 249 -27.96 -4.66 19.24
N GLY A 250 -27.01 -3.79 19.52
CA GLY A 250 -26.68 -3.42 20.88
C GLY A 250 -25.55 -2.42 20.96
N ALA A 251 -24.99 -2.27 22.15
CA ALA A 251 -23.90 -1.34 22.42
C ALA A 251 -22.96 -1.87 23.50
N THR A 252 -21.71 -1.44 23.43
CA THR A 252 -20.83 -1.38 24.60
C THR A 252 -20.89 0.03 25.20
N HIS A 253 -21.13 0.12 26.50
CA HIS A 253 -21.53 1.37 27.14
C HIS A 253 -21.20 1.39 28.64
N ASN A 254 -21.54 2.50 29.30
CA ASN A 254 -21.36 2.71 30.74
C ASN A 254 -22.70 2.95 31.46
N GLY A 255 -22.65 3.22 32.76
CA GLY A 255 -23.84 3.42 33.59
C GLY A 255 -24.64 4.71 33.31
N GLY A 256 -24.13 5.62 32.46
CA GLY A 256 -24.82 6.86 32.07
C GLY A 256 -25.94 6.65 31.06
N VAL A 257 -26.04 5.46 30.45
CA VAL A 257 -27.13 5.09 29.56
C VAL A 257 -27.69 3.71 29.88
N ARG A 258 -29.01 3.59 29.71
CA ARG A 258 -29.75 2.33 29.73
C ARG A 258 -30.68 2.33 28.52
N PHE A 259 -30.46 1.39 27.58
CA PHE A 259 -31.22 1.34 26.33
C PHE A 259 -32.58 0.64 26.49
N TRP A 260 -32.68 -0.28 27.44
CA TRP A 260 -33.95 -0.89 27.85
C TRP A 260 -33.82 -1.48 29.26
N ALA A 261 -34.92 -1.66 29.97
CA ALA A 261 -34.98 -2.49 31.17
C ALA A 261 -36.40 -2.97 31.42
N ASN A 262 -36.54 -4.09 32.14
CA ASN A 262 -37.85 -4.53 32.60
C ASN A 262 -38.51 -3.45 33.47
N GLY A 263 -39.70 -3.02 33.09
CA GLY A 263 -40.46 -1.95 33.74
C GLY A 263 -40.25 -0.54 33.14
N ASP A 264 -39.31 -0.36 32.20
CA ASP A 264 -39.16 0.89 31.45
C ASP A 264 -40.07 0.90 30.22
N THR A 265 -40.39 2.08 29.69
CA THR A 265 -41.03 2.23 28.38
C THR A 265 -40.00 2.03 27.26
N ALA A 266 -40.34 1.26 26.22
CA ALA A 266 -39.49 1.08 25.04
C ALA A 266 -39.22 2.40 24.31
N THR A 267 -37.97 2.58 23.85
CA THR A 267 -37.61 3.65 22.90
C THR A 267 -38.14 3.31 21.51
N ASP A 268 -38.11 4.27 20.59
CA ASP A 268 -38.51 4.04 19.20
C ASP A 268 -37.61 2.98 18.54
N GLY A 269 -36.32 2.94 18.89
CA GLY A 269 -35.40 1.91 18.43
C GLY A 269 -35.70 0.52 18.97
N ILE A 270 -36.14 0.40 20.23
CA ILE A 270 -36.55 -0.90 20.79
C ILE A 270 -37.86 -1.37 20.18
N GLU A 271 -38.83 -0.48 19.96
CA GLU A 271 -40.09 -0.77 19.25
C GLU A 271 -39.80 -1.29 17.83
N ASP A 272 -39.06 -0.52 17.03
CA ASP A 272 -38.75 -0.86 15.63
C ASP A 272 -38.01 -2.21 15.53
N MET A 273 -37.08 -2.46 16.46
CA MET A 273 -36.38 -3.75 16.54
C MET A 273 -37.31 -4.89 16.94
N ALA A 274 -38.19 -4.70 17.92
CA ALA A 274 -39.04 -5.75 18.46
C ALA A 274 -40.24 -6.11 17.57
N GLU A 275 -40.72 -5.19 16.73
CA GLU A 275 -41.86 -5.41 15.85
C GLU A 275 -41.44 -5.83 14.42
N THR A 276 -40.34 -5.27 13.92
CA THR A 276 -39.94 -5.46 12.50
C THR A 276 -38.59 -6.14 12.33
N GLY A 277 -37.78 -6.19 13.40
CA GLY A 277 -36.41 -6.67 13.35
C GLY A 277 -35.43 -5.65 12.76
N ALA A 278 -35.87 -4.43 12.47
CA ALA A 278 -35.02 -3.37 11.97
C ALA A 278 -34.10 -2.83 13.08
N THR A 279 -32.85 -2.55 12.73
CA THR A 279 -31.82 -2.14 13.70
C THR A 279 -31.38 -0.68 13.53
N GLY A 280 -31.86 -0.01 12.49
CA GLY A 280 -31.41 1.32 12.08
C GLY A 280 -31.70 2.41 13.11
N GLN A 281 -32.92 2.41 13.66
CA GLN A 281 -33.33 3.39 14.66
C GLN A 281 -32.57 3.21 15.97
N LEU A 282 -32.50 1.99 16.50
CA LEU A 282 -31.73 1.69 17.72
C LEU A 282 -30.23 2.00 17.55
N ALA A 283 -29.65 1.70 16.39
CA ALA A 283 -28.27 2.06 16.10
C ALA A 283 -28.07 3.60 16.10
N SER A 284 -29.07 4.37 15.68
CA SER A 284 -29.02 5.84 15.72
C SER A 284 -29.11 6.37 17.15
N GLU A 285 -29.98 5.78 17.98
CA GLU A 285 -30.07 6.09 19.41
C GLU A 285 -28.75 5.81 20.14
N ILE A 286 -28.10 4.68 19.85
CA ILE A 286 -26.79 4.34 20.42
C ILE A 286 -25.72 5.34 19.98
N ARG A 287 -25.66 5.68 18.69
CA ARG A 287 -24.70 6.65 18.17
C ARG A 287 -24.87 8.04 18.79
N ALA A 288 -26.10 8.44 19.12
CA ALA A 288 -26.36 9.70 19.82
C ALA A 288 -25.77 9.76 21.24
N ARG A 289 -25.34 8.62 21.80
CA ARG A 289 -24.67 8.51 23.11
C ARG A 289 -23.14 8.42 22.98
N ILE A 290 -22.62 8.53 21.75
CA ILE A 290 -21.18 8.55 21.42
C ILE A 290 -20.77 9.99 21.02
N PRO A 291 -19.67 10.55 21.55
CA PRO A 291 -18.89 10.03 22.67
C PRO A 291 -19.59 10.31 24.01
N GLY A 292 -19.31 9.51 25.04
CA GLY A 292 -19.81 9.76 26.38
C GLY A 292 -20.29 8.47 27.04
N ASP A 293 -21.59 8.20 26.98
CA ASP A 293 -22.18 7.06 27.69
C ASP A 293 -22.03 5.73 26.94
N ALA A 294 -21.84 5.77 25.61
CA ALA A 294 -21.58 4.60 24.77
C ALA A 294 -20.20 4.65 24.10
N LEU A 295 -19.62 3.48 23.86
CA LEU A 295 -18.34 3.29 23.17
C LEU A 295 -18.55 2.94 21.69
N ALA A 296 -19.40 1.95 21.41
CA ALA A 296 -19.63 1.46 20.06
C ALA A 296 -21.02 0.84 19.88
N VAL A 297 -21.52 0.89 18.65
CA VAL A 297 -22.64 0.05 18.20
C VAL A 297 -22.12 -1.38 18.00
N VAL A 298 -22.85 -2.35 18.53
CA VAL A 298 -22.57 -3.79 18.38
C VAL A 298 -23.64 -4.38 17.46
N THR A 299 -23.22 -5.10 16.42
CA THR A 299 -24.13 -5.78 15.49
C THR A 299 -23.72 -7.23 15.30
N GLY A 300 -24.70 -8.11 15.09
CA GLY A 300 -24.48 -9.51 14.73
C GLY A 300 -25.50 -10.00 13.70
N PRO A 301 -25.35 -11.24 13.22
CA PRO A 301 -26.23 -11.79 12.20
C PRO A 301 -27.64 -12.04 12.74
N GLY A 302 -28.63 -12.06 11.86
CA GLY A 302 -29.92 -12.70 12.13
C GLY A 302 -29.75 -14.22 12.06
N ILE A 303 -30.52 -14.98 12.83
CA ILE A 303 -30.35 -16.43 12.93
C ILE A 303 -31.67 -17.18 12.84
N GLY A 304 -31.65 -18.36 12.22
CA GLY A 304 -32.77 -19.30 12.30
C GLY A 304 -32.92 -19.89 13.69
N SER A 305 -34.09 -20.46 14.00
CA SER A 305 -34.36 -21.06 15.30
C SER A 305 -34.76 -22.54 15.20
N PRO A 306 -34.04 -23.47 15.85
CA PRO A 306 -32.80 -23.24 16.61
C PRO A 306 -31.62 -22.91 15.69
N GLY A 307 -30.60 -22.24 16.23
CA GLY A 307 -29.44 -21.82 15.46
C GLY A 307 -28.41 -21.08 16.31
N THR A 308 -27.26 -20.76 15.71
CA THR A 308 -26.18 -20.04 16.38
C THR A 308 -25.72 -18.83 15.57
N GLY A 309 -25.55 -17.70 16.24
CA GLY A 309 -24.95 -16.48 15.68
C GLY A 309 -23.73 -16.05 16.49
N THR A 310 -22.74 -15.45 15.84
CA THR A 310 -21.51 -15.01 16.51
C THR A 310 -21.15 -13.56 16.19
N ILE A 311 -20.50 -12.92 17.16
CA ILE A 311 -19.86 -11.61 17.05
C ILE A 311 -18.42 -11.82 17.50
N SER A 312 -17.43 -11.54 16.65
CA SER A 312 -16.02 -11.84 16.98
C SER A 312 -15.34 -10.75 17.78
N ASN A 313 -15.67 -9.47 17.56
CA ASN A 313 -14.85 -8.34 18.01
C ASN A 313 -15.65 -7.35 18.88
N LEU A 314 -16.29 -7.82 19.96
CA LEU A 314 -16.93 -6.93 20.91
C LEU A 314 -15.87 -6.29 21.82
N VAL A 315 -15.67 -4.97 21.71
CA VAL A 315 -14.67 -4.22 22.46
C VAL A 315 -15.31 -3.53 23.66
N VAL A 316 -14.74 -3.73 24.85
CA VAL A 316 -15.10 -3.04 26.10
C VAL A 316 -13.87 -2.39 26.74
N THR A 317 -14.09 -1.29 27.45
CA THR A 317 -13.05 -0.56 28.21
C THR A 317 -13.45 -0.45 29.68
N LYS A 318 -12.53 -0.06 30.57
CA LYS A 318 -12.90 0.24 31.97
C LYS A 318 -14.01 1.27 32.11
N ASP A 319 -14.04 2.23 31.18
CA ASP A 319 -15.01 3.33 31.20
C ASP A 319 -16.35 2.90 30.60
N HIS A 320 -16.36 1.88 29.73
CA HIS A 320 -17.55 1.28 29.11
C HIS A 320 -17.58 -0.25 29.26
N PRO A 321 -17.72 -0.78 30.49
CA PRO A 321 -17.62 -2.22 30.75
C PRO A 321 -18.95 -2.96 30.54
N LEU A 322 -20.03 -2.26 30.23
CA LEU A 322 -21.38 -2.82 30.13
C LEU A 322 -21.74 -3.14 28.69
N VAL A 323 -22.52 -4.20 28.51
CA VAL A 323 -23.07 -4.61 27.22
C VAL A 323 -24.60 -4.64 27.29
N THR A 324 -25.23 -4.01 26.31
CA THR A 324 -26.62 -4.25 25.96
C THR A 324 -26.65 -4.91 24.59
N LEU A 325 -27.41 -5.99 24.43
CA LEU A 325 -27.54 -6.72 23.17
C LEU A 325 -28.94 -7.33 23.09
N VAL A 326 -29.66 -7.08 22.01
CA VAL A 326 -31.04 -7.51 21.80
C VAL A 326 -31.24 -8.07 20.39
N THR A 327 -32.27 -8.90 20.26
CA THR A 327 -32.78 -9.41 18.97
C THR A 327 -34.26 -9.76 19.11
N MET A 328 -35.01 -9.55 18.04
CA MET A 328 -36.44 -9.86 17.95
C MET A 328 -36.65 -11.37 17.91
N ILE A 329 -37.71 -11.84 18.56
CA ILE A 329 -38.26 -13.19 18.38
C ILE A 329 -39.25 -13.11 17.23
N ALA A 330 -39.07 -13.91 16.17
CA ALA A 330 -39.85 -13.74 14.94
C ALA A 330 -40.48 -15.05 14.46
N PRO A 331 -41.74 -15.04 14.00
CA PRO A 331 -42.71 -13.94 14.12
C PRO A 331 -43.13 -13.73 15.58
N SER A 332 -43.38 -12.48 15.95
CA SER A 332 -44.05 -12.11 17.19
C SER A 332 -44.71 -10.73 17.03
N PRO A 333 -45.56 -10.31 17.97
CA PRO A 333 -46.10 -8.95 18.02
C PRO A 333 -44.97 -7.93 18.22
N ASP A 334 -44.32 -7.97 19.38
CA ASP A 334 -43.26 -7.04 19.80
C ASP A 334 -42.28 -7.74 20.77
N TRP A 335 -42.07 -9.04 20.60
CA TRP A 335 -41.29 -9.84 21.55
C TRP A 335 -39.82 -9.89 21.16
N PHE A 336 -38.95 -9.74 22.14
CA PHE A 336 -37.51 -9.77 21.95
C PHE A 336 -36.80 -10.53 23.07
N VAL A 337 -35.51 -10.74 22.89
CA VAL A 337 -34.63 -11.32 23.90
C VAL A 337 -33.32 -10.56 23.94
N GLY A 338 -32.69 -10.46 25.10
CA GLY A 338 -31.40 -9.83 25.21
C GLY A 338 -30.84 -9.71 26.62
N VAL A 339 -29.73 -8.98 26.72
CA VAL A 339 -29.15 -8.48 27.97
C VAL A 339 -29.21 -6.95 27.97
N SER A 340 -29.36 -6.37 29.17
CA SER A 340 -29.31 -4.93 29.40
C SER A 340 -28.25 -4.62 30.45
N GLY A 341 -27.31 -3.74 30.12
CA GLY A 341 -26.28 -3.26 31.06
C GLY A 341 -25.45 -4.37 31.71
N LEU A 342 -25.18 -5.46 30.99
CA LEU A 342 -24.42 -6.60 31.50
C LEU A 342 -22.95 -6.24 31.67
N SER A 343 -22.44 -6.23 32.90
CA SER A 343 -21.02 -5.98 33.16
C SER A 343 -20.16 -7.18 32.77
N LEU A 344 -19.17 -6.96 31.91
CA LEU A 344 -18.13 -7.96 31.63
C LEU A 344 -16.98 -7.92 32.66
N ARG A 345 -17.07 -7.03 33.65
CA ARG A 345 -16.22 -7.04 34.84
C ARG A 345 -16.86 -7.81 35.99
N ASP A 346 -16.03 -8.48 36.79
CA ASP A 346 -16.44 -9.11 38.05
C ASP A 346 -16.44 -8.12 39.23
N GLU A 347 -16.76 -8.62 40.42
CA GLU A 347 -16.79 -7.84 41.67
C GLU A 347 -15.42 -7.28 42.11
N PHE A 348 -14.32 -7.81 41.56
CA PHE A 348 -12.96 -7.33 41.80
C PHE A 348 -12.46 -6.40 40.68
N ALA A 349 -13.38 -5.95 39.81
CA ALA A 349 -13.12 -5.13 38.64
C ALA A 349 -12.20 -5.80 37.59
N GLN A 350 -12.04 -7.12 37.62
CA GLN A 350 -11.30 -7.88 36.62
C GLN A 350 -12.22 -8.25 35.44
N TRP A 351 -11.63 -8.39 34.26
CA TRP A 351 -12.35 -8.88 33.09
C TRP A 351 -12.69 -10.36 33.27
N ARG A 352 -13.96 -10.72 33.09
CA ARG A 352 -14.42 -12.12 33.16
C ARG A 352 -13.87 -12.90 31.97
N GLU A 353 -13.23 -14.05 32.18
CA GLU A 353 -12.73 -14.87 31.06
C GLU A 353 -13.87 -15.44 30.20
N GLU A 354 -14.97 -15.83 30.86
CA GLU A 354 -16.17 -16.34 30.22
C GLU A 354 -17.40 -15.97 31.06
N LEU A 355 -18.51 -15.64 30.39
CA LEU A 355 -19.79 -15.36 31.04
C LEU A 355 -20.92 -15.92 30.19
N GLU A 356 -21.68 -16.85 30.75
CA GLU A 356 -22.89 -17.38 30.15
C GLU A 356 -24.13 -16.71 30.76
N VAL A 357 -25.05 -16.30 29.88
CA VAL A 357 -26.33 -15.70 30.27
C VAL A 357 -27.46 -16.49 29.63
N ILE A 358 -28.28 -17.11 30.48
CA ILE A 358 -29.52 -17.78 30.09
C ILE A 358 -30.57 -16.71 29.77
N LEU A 359 -31.19 -16.81 28.60
CA LEU A 359 -32.06 -15.77 28.09
C LEU A 359 -33.54 -16.17 28.14
N TYR A 360 -34.38 -15.18 28.42
CA TYR A 360 -35.83 -15.29 28.50
C TYR A 360 -36.49 -14.19 27.65
N PRO A 361 -37.69 -14.44 27.10
CA PRO A 361 -38.40 -13.48 26.26
C PRO A 361 -38.89 -12.28 27.05
N TYR A 362 -38.94 -11.14 26.38
CA TYR A 362 -39.52 -9.88 26.84
C TYR A 362 -40.54 -9.38 25.83
N ASP A 363 -41.54 -8.66 26.34
CA ASP A 363 -42.56 -7.91 25.63
C ASP A 363 -42.15 -6.44 25.64
N ALA A 364 -42.16 -5.76 24.49
CA ALA A 364 -41.73 -4.36 24.39
C ALA A 364 -42.80 -3.38 24.89
N GLY A 365 -44.06 -3.81 24.97
CA GLY A 365 -45.20 -3.01 25.39
C GLY A 365 -45.72 -2.09 24.29
N THR A 366 -45.52 -2.46 23.02
CA THR A 366 -45.86 -1.65 21.84
C THR A 366 -46.88 -2.36 20.91
N ASP A 367 -47.10 -3.67 21.05
CA ASP A 367 -48.17 -4.40 20.37
C ASP A 367 -48.95 -5.34 21.33
N ASP A 368 -50.29 -5.25 21.30
CA ASP A 368 -51.22 -5.99 22.17
C ASP A 368 -51.42 -7.46 21.76
N GLY A 369 -50.72 -7.94 20.74
CA GLY A 369 -50.78 -9.33 20.30
C GLY A 369 -50.37 -10.32 21.39
N THR A 370 -51.15 -11.40 21.57
CA THR A 370 -50.90 -12.39 22.64
C THR A 370 -50.33 -13.73 22.16
N VAL A 371 -50.16 -13.92 20.85
CA VAL A 371 -49.58 -15.13 20.21
C VAL A 371 -48.62 -14.72 19.10
N TYR A 372 -47.72 -15.63 18.69
CA TYR A 372 -46.64 -15.33 17.74
C TYR A 372 -47.09 -14.71 16.40
N THR A 373 -48.28 -15.10 15.91
CA THR A 373 -48.79 -14.68 14.60
C THR A 373 -50.02 -13.78 14.72
N SER A 374 -50.19 -13.08 15.85
CA SER A 374 -51.23 -12.06 15.98
C SER A 374 -51.10 -11.03 14.85
N ALA A 375 -52.24 -10.50 14.42
CA ALA A 375 -52.21 -9.31 13.58
C ALA A 375 -51.74 -8.11 14.40
N ASN A 376 -51.07 -7.17 13.75
CA ASN A 376 -50.58 -5.93 14.36
C ASN A 376 -51.71 -5.20 15.12
N ALA A 377 -51.47 -4.89 16.39
CA ALA A 377 -52.39 -4.23 17.30
C ALA A 377 -51.62 -3.27 18.23
N ASN A 378 -51.37 -2.04 17.77
CA ASN A 378 -50.56 -1.06 18.51
C ASN A 378 -51.09 -0.79 19.94
N THR A 379 -50.20 -0.85 20.93
CA THR A 379 -50.45 -0.52 22.33
C THR A 379 -50.35 0.99 22.55
N SER A 380 -51.43 1.65 22.97
CA SER A 380 -51.45 3.10 23.17
C SER A 380 -52.12 3.54 24.48
N PRO A 381 -51.39 4.23 25.39
CA PRO A 381 -49.94 4.52 25.34
C PRO A 381 -49.08 3.27 25.53
N ARG A 382 -47.80 3.32 25.14
CA ARG A 382 -46.84 2.22 25.32
C ARG A 382 -46.87 1.69 26.76
N ALA A 383 -46.96 0.38 26.91
CA ALA A 383 -46.84 -0.30 28.18
C ALA A 383 -45.35 -0.45 28.58
N PRO A 384 -45.06 -0.75 29.87
CA PRO A 384 -43.71 -1.07 30.29
C PRO A 384 -43.23 -2.42 29.75
N ILE A 385 -41.94 -2.49 29.40
CA ILE A 385 -41.27 -3.74 29.00
C ILE A 385 -41.44 -4.80 30.10
N ARG A 386 -41.82 -6.00 29.71
CA ARG A 386 -42.17 -7.08 30.64
C ARG A 386 -41.46 -8.38 30.31
N ASN A 387 -40.86 -9.02 31.31
CA ASN A 387 -40.36 -10.39 31.20
C ASN A 387 -41.53 -11.37 31.02
N LEU A 388 -41.45 -12.23 30.00
CA LEU A 388 -42.47 -13.21 29.62
C LEU A 388 -42.16 -14.64 30.12
N ARG A 389 -41.14 -14.85 30.94
CA ARG A 389 -40.84 -16.15 31.54
C ARG A 389 -42.05 -16.68 32.31
N GLY A 390 -42.41 -17.94 32.05
CA GLY A 390 -43.58 -18.58 32.64
C GLY A 390 -44.93 -18.04 32.15
N THR A 391 -44.94 -17.13 31.17
CA THR A 391 -46.15 -16.54 30.59
C THR A 391 -46.40 -17.13 29.21
N ALA A 392 -47.61 -17.63 28.98
CA ALA A 392 -47.99 -18.19 27.68
C ALA A 392 -47.81 -17.15 26.54
N PRO A 393 -47.36 -17.56 25.33
CA PRO A 393 -47.09 -18.93 24.89
C PRO A 393 -45.76 -19.52 25.39
N PHE A 394 -44.94 -18.73 26.09
CA PHE A 394 -43.70 -19.17 26.69
C PHE A 394 -43.92 -19.95 28.00
N SER A 395 -42.85 -20.57 28.48
CA SER A 395 -42.81 -21.31 29.74
C SER A 395 -41.59 -20.85 30.56
N ASP A 396 -41.18 -21.63 31.57
CA ASP A 396 -39.91 -21.43 32.26
C ASP A 396 -38.68 -21.91 31.46
N ALA A 397 -38.89 -22.50 30.28
CA ALA A 397 -37.81 -22.89 29.39
C ALA A 397 -37.08 -21.65 28.84
N PRO A 398 -35.73 -21.69 28.75
CA PRO A 398 -34.96 -20.60 28.16
C PRO A 398 -35.09 -20.61 26.63
N ILE A 399 -35.05 -19.41 26.07
CA ILE A 399 -35.18 -19.21 24.61
C ILE A 399 -33.82 -19.33 23.90
N GLY A 400 -32.73 -19.15 24.63
CA GLY A 400 -31.36 -19.36 24.20
C GLY A 400 -30.35 -18.93 25.27
N THR A 401 -29.08 -18.91 24.88
CA THR A 401 -27.96 -18.52 25.75
C THR A 401 -27.03 -17.58 25.00
N PHE A 402 -26.64 -16.47 25.63
CA PHE A 402 -25.44 -15.73 25.21
C PHE A 402 -24.23 -16.25 25.98
N THR A 403 -23.13 -16.50 25.28
CA THR A 403 -21.81 -16.77 25.87
C THR A 403 -20.86 -15.68 25.43
N PHE A 404 -20.34 -14.91 26.38
CA PHE A 404 -19.29 -13.92 26.18
C PHE A 404 -17.97 -14.56 26.57
N LYS A 405 -17.05 -14.70 25.62
CA LYS A 405 -15.74 -15.31 25.85
C LYS A 405 -14.62 -14.35 25.48
N ARG A 406 -13.71 -14.10 26.42
CA ARG A 406 -12.55 -13.23 26.20
C ARG A 406 -11.64 -13.86 25.15
N GLN A 407 -11.26 -13.08 24.13
CA GLN A 407 -10.38 -13.54 23.05
C GLN A 407 -8.90 -13.15 23.25
N GLY A 408 -8.63 -12.26 24.19
CA GLY A 408 -7.29 -11.85 24.60
C GLY A 408 -7.32 -10.69 25.60
N ALA A 409 -6.24 -10.51 26.35
CA ALA A 409 -6.03 -9.32 27.16
C ALA A 409 -5.43 -8.20 26.29
N GLY A 410 -5.91 -6.96 26.41
CA GLY A 410 -5.03 -5.82 26.16
C GLY A 410 -3.83 -6.01 27.10
N ARG A 411 -2.61 -6.02 26.56
CA ARG A 411 -1.40 -6.21 27.37
C ARG A 411 -1.36 -5.12 28.45
N GLU A 412 -1.14 -5.52 29.70
CA GLU A 412 -0.96 -4.62 30.85
C GLU A 412 0.21 -3.65 30.65
#